data_AF-A0A932JV69-F1
#
_entry.id   AF-A0A932JV69-F1
#
_cell.length_a   1.000
_cell.length_b   1.000
_cell.length_c   1.000
_cell.angle_alpha   90.00
_cell.angle_beta   90.00
_cell.angle_gamma   90.00
#
_symmetry.space_group_name_H-M   'P 1'
#
loop_
_entity.id
_entity.type
_entity.pdbx_description
1 polymer ?
#
loop_
_entity_poly.entity_id
_entity_poly.type
_entity_poly.pdbx_seq_one_letter_code
_entity_poly.pdbx_strand_id
1 'polypeptide(L)'
;MPRLSLAVVAAFLLAAPSGAAEGKACAAFKARLAAFHAAQSAEFTAAGRRRRDLEASLSAEAANARALAASLLRQARRARSGALRQVLIQQSRAAGEAAASAKRRLAQAVGERRAAEAGFKESYKEQARALLGERPPGCALRE
;
A
#
# COMPACT_ATOMS: atom_id res chain seq x y z
N MET A 1 -21.71 44.40 -60.95
CA MET A 1 -20.66 44.47 -59.90
C MET A 1 -21.32 44.45 -58.52
N PRO A 2 -20.68 43.82 -57.52
CA PRO A 2 -21.34 42.97 -56.52
C PRO A 2 -21.83 43.74 -55.29
N ARG A 3 -22.92 43.26 -54.67
CA ARG A 3 -23.23 43.54 -53.25
C ARG A 3 -23.20 42.22 -52.50
N LEU A 4 -22.00 41.84 -52.08
CA LEU A 4 -21.81 40.73 -51.15
C LEU A 4 -22.35 41.16 -49.78
N SER A 5 -23.31 40.38 -49.29
CA SER A 5 -23.97 40.56 -47.99
C SER A 5 -22.96 40.61 -46.86
N LEU A 6 -22.96 41.73 -46.12
CA LEU A 6 -22.21 41.95 -44.88
C LEU A 6 -22.62 41.01 -43.71
N ALA A 7 -23.51 40.04 -43.95
CA ALA A 7 -24.07 39.18 -42.93
C ALA A 7 -23.24 37.92 -42.61
N VAL A 8 -22.18 37.61 -43.38
CA VAL A 8 -21.40 36.38 -43.18
C VAL A 8 -20.15 36.60 -42.31
N VAL A 9 -19.78 37.85 -42.01
CA VAL A 9 -18.57 38.15 -41.21
C VAL A 9 -18.85 38.18 -39.69
N ALA A 10 -20.12 38.16 -39.27
CA ALA A 10 -20.51 38.27 -37.85
C ALA A 10 -20.65 36.94 -37.10
N ALA A 11 -20.16 35.82 -37.64
CA ALA A 11 -20.24 34.51 -36.97
C ALA A 11 -18.93 34.07 -36.28
N PHE A 12 -17.87 34.88 -36.33
CA PHE A 12 -16.53 34.45 -35.90
C PHE A 12 -16.02 35.03 -34.57
N LEU A 13 -16.89 35.65 -33.75
CA LEU A 13 -16.43 36.45 -32.59
C LEU A 13 -16.97 36.08 -31.20
N LEU A 14 -17.75 35.02 -31.00
CA LEU A 14 -18.31 34.72 -29.66
C LEU A 14 -18.21 33.25 -29.27
N ALA A 15 -16.99 32.81 -28.95
CA ALA A 15 -16.71 31.87 -27.86
C ALA A 15 -15.19 31.76 -27.67
N ALA A 16 -14.52 32.86 -27.33
CA ALA A 16 -13.26 32.70 -26.61
C ALA A 16 -13.60 31.94 -25.31
N PRO A 17 -12.97 30.79 -24.99
CA PRO A 17 -13.19 30.15 -23.71
C PRO A 17 -12.79 31.15 -22.63
N SER A 18 -13.79 31.73 -21.98
CA SER A 18 -13.62 32.73 -20.94
C SER A 18 -12.71 32.17 -19.84
N GLY A 19 -11.74 32.94 -19.33
CA GLY A 19 -10.84 32.51 -18.26
C GLY A 19 -11.54 31.98 -16.99
N ALA A 20 -12.84 32.25 -16.81
CA ALA A 20 -13.67 31.64 -15.78
C ALA A 20 -13.93 30.13 -15.99
N ALA A 21 -14.08 29.67 -17.23
CA ALA A 21 -14.22 28.25 -17.57
C ALA A 21 -12.90 27.50 -17.39
N GLU A 22 -11.78 28.11 -17.80
CA GLU A 22 -10.43 27.59 -17.58
C GLU A 22 -10.09 27.53 -16.07
N GLY A 23 -10.42 28.57 -15.31
CA GLY A 23 -10.26 28.60 -13.85
C GLY A 23 -11.05 27.51 -13.13
N LYS A 24 -12.30 27.26 -13.54
CA LYS A 24 -13.12 26.16 -13.00
C LYS A 24 -12.58 24.78 -13.37
N ALA A 25 -12.14 24.58 -14.61
CA ALA A 25 -11.51 23.33 -15.05
C ALA A 25 -10.22 23.04 -14.26
N CYS A 26 -9.41 24.07 -14.01
CA CYS A 26 -8.22 23.98 -13.18
C CYS A 26 -8.53 23.60 -11.72
N ALA A 27 -9.51 24.26 -11.11
CA ALA A 27 -9.91 23.98 -9.74
C ALA A 27 -10.45 22.54 -9.60
N ALA A 28 -11.28 22.09 -10.54
CA ALA A 28 -11.79 20.73 -10.58
C ALA A 28 -10.67 19.69 -10.74
N PHE A 29 -9.71 19.96 -11.64
CA PHE A 29 -8.54 19.11 -11.82
C PHE A 29 -7.69 19.02 -10.54
N LYS A 30 -7.36 20.17 -9.91
CA LYS A 30 -6.59 20.21 -8.66
C LYS A 30 -7.31 19.44 -7.53
N ALA A 31 -8.63 19.59 -7.42
CA ALA A 31 -9.44 18.85 -6.46
C ALA A 31 -9.41 17.33 -6.72
N ARG A 32 -9.55 16.90 -7.98
CA ARG A 32 -9.44 15.48 -8.37
C ARG A 32 -8.04 14.92 -8.10
N LEU A 33 -6.99 15.68 -8.38
CA LEU A 33 -5.60 15.30 -8.09
C LEU A 33 -5.36 15.15 -6.59
N ALA A 34 -5.83 16.10 -5.76
CA ALA A 34 -5.74 16.00 -4.31
C ALA A 34 -6.53 14.80 -3.76
N ALA A 35 -7.75 14.58 -4.26
CA ALA A 35 -8.58 13.44 -3.89
C ALA A 35 -7.94 12.09 -4.27
N PHE A 36 -7.31 12.02 -5.46
CA PHE A 36 -6.54 10.86 -5.90
C PHE A 36 -5.40 10.55 -4.91
N HIS A 37 -4.55 11.54 -4.58
CA HIS A 37 -3.46 11.32 -3.63
C HIS A 37 -3.97 10.92 -2.23
N ALA A 38 -5.03 11.56 -1.75
CA ALA A 38 -5.66 11.22 -0.48
C ALA A 38 -6.15 9.77 -0.47
N ALA A 39 -6.88 9.33 -1.50
CA ALA A 39 -7.37 7.96 -1.64
C ALA A 39 -6.24 6.93 -1.67
N GLN A 40 -5.22 7.15 -2.52
CA GLN A 40 -4.07 6.26 -2.63
C GLN A 40 -3.29 6.16 -1.31
N SER A 41 -3.12 7.28 -0.60
CA SER A 41 -2.43 7.30 0.70
C SER A 41 -3.21 6.53 1.78
N ALA A 42 -4.54 6.64 1.80
CA ALA A 42 -5.40 5.97 2.75
C ALA A 42 -5.37 4.45 2.54
N GLU A 43 -5.46 4.02 1.28
CA GLU A 43 -5.38 2.61 0.90
C GLU A 43 -4.01 2.00 1.27
N PHE A 44 -2.92 2.66 0.86
CA PHE A 44 -1.56 2.22 1.16
C PHE A 44 -1.30 2.11 2.67
N THR A 45 -1.77 3.09 3.44
CA THR A 45 -1.62 3.10 4.89
C THR A 45 -2.42 1.99 5.56
N ALA A 46 -3.68 1.79 5.16
CA ALA A 46 -4.53 0.74 5.72
C ALA A 46 -3.99 -0.67 5.39
N ALA A 47 -3.57 -0.90 4.15
CA ALA A 47 -2.93 -2.15 3.75
C ALA A 47 -1.59 -2.36 4.49
N GLY A 48 -0.79 -1.31 4.65
CA GLY A 48 0.46 -1.33 5.39
C GLY A 48 0.28 -1.67 6.87
N ARG A 49 -0.75 -1.13 7.53
CA ARG A 49 -1.10 -1.49 8.93
C ARG A 49 -1.40 -2.98 9.07
N ARG A 50 -2.34 -3.51 8.28
CA ARG A 50 -2.72 -4.93 8.34
C ARG A 50 -1.52 -5.87 8.16
N ARG A 51 -0.60 -5.55 7.25
CA ARG A 51 0.61 -6.34 7.01
C ARG A 51 1.59 -6.26 8.18
N ARG A 52 1.79 -5.08 8.78
CA ARG A 52 2.62 -4.92 9.97
C ARG A 52 2.06 -5.68 11.18
N ASP A 53 0.74 -5.69 11.36
CA ASP A 53 0.10 -6.43 12.45
C ASP A 53 0.31 -7.94 12.29
N LEU A 54 0.17 -8.46 11.07
CA LEU A 54 0.48 -9.86 10.76
C LEU A 54 1.95 -10.20 11.03
N GLU A 55 2.88 -9.36 10.57
CA GLU A 55 4.31 -9.55 10.81
C GLU A 55 4.65 -9.52 12.32
N ALA A 56 4.06 -8.58 13.06
CA ALA A 56 4.22 -8.50 14.51
C ALA A 56 3.68 -9.76 15.20
N SER A 57 2.52 -10.26 14.79
CA SER A 57 1.94 -11.49 15.31
C SER A 57 2.83 -12.71 15.05
N LEU A 58 3.33 -12.89 13.82
CA LEU A 58 4.20 -14.00 13.46
C LEU A 58 5.57 -13.93 14.17
N SER A 59 6.10 -12.71 14.34
CA SER A 59 7.32 -12.47 15.12
C SER A 59 7.14 -12.85 16.59
N ALA A 60 6.01 -12.44 17.20
CA ALA A 60 5.67 -12.79 18.57
C ALA A 60 5.44 -14.30 18.73
N GLU A 61 4.75 -14.96 17.80
CA GLU A 61 4.55 -16.41 17.78
C GLU A 61 5.90 -17.16 17.75
N ALA A 62 6.81 -16.74 16.87
CA ALA A 62 8.15 -17.31 16.78
C ALA A 62 8.96 -17.13 18.09
N ALA A 63 8.87 -15.95 18.71
CA ALA A 63 9.54 -15.66 19.96
C ALA A 63 8.99 -16.50 21.13
N ASN A 64 7.66 -16.57 21.24
CA ASN A 64 6.96 -17.33 22.28
C ASN A 64 7.24 -18.84 22.16
N ALA A 65 7.16 -19.40 20.95
CA ALA A 65 7.47 -20.80 20.71
C ALA A 65 8.94 -21.14 21.04
N ARG A 66 9.87 -20.23 20.72
CA ARG A 66 11.29 -20.38 21.09
C ARG A 66 11.50 -20.32 22.60
N ALA A 67 10.83 -19.41 23.30
CA ALA A 67 10.89 -19.29 24.75
C ALA A 67 10.32 -20.54 25.44
N LEU A 68 9.21 -21.08 24.91
CA LEU A 68 8.60 -22.32 25.37
C LEU A 68 9.58 -23.50 25.20
N ALA A 69 10.17 -23.66 24.02
CA ALA A 69 11.17 -24.70 23.77
C ALA A 69 12.34 -24.64 24.77
N ALA A 70 12.87 -23.44 25.03
CA ALA A 70 13.94 -23.24 26.00
C ALA A 70 13.50 -23.56 27.44
N SER A 71 12.26 -23.20 27.81
CA SER A 71 11.69 -23.53 29.13
C SER A 71 11.54 -25.03 29.32
N LEU A 72 10.98 -25.73 28.33
CA LEU A 72 10.81 -27.18 28.35
C LEU A 72 12.15 -27.91 28.46
N LEU A 73 13.18 -27.46 27.73
CA LEU A 73 14.54 -28.01 27.88
C LEU A 73 15.12 -27.81 29.28
N ARG A 74 14.92 -26.65 29.91
CA ARG A 74 15.34 -26.42 31.30
C ARG A 74 14.61 -27.34 32.27
N GLN A 75 13.30 -27.56 32.07
CA GLN A 75 12.51 -28.48 32.88
C GLN A 75 12.96 -29.93 32.68
N ALA A 76 13.23 -30.35 31.44
CA ALA A 76 13.73 -31.69 31.12
C ALA A 76 15.04 -32.01 31.84
N ARG A 77 15.96 -31.04 31.91
CA ARG A 77 17.23 -31.17 32.64
C ARG A 77 17.03 -31.35 34.16
N ARG A 78 15.98 -30.77 34.72
CA ARG A 78 15.63 -30.88 36.15
C ARG A 78 14.75 -32.09 36.47
N ALA A 79 14.15 -32.71 35.45
CA ALA A 79 13.28 -33.87 35.63
C ALA A 79 14.09 -35.09 36.13
N ARG A 80 13.61 -35.70 37.21
CA ARG A 80 14.20 -36.90 37.82
C ARG A 80 13.77 -38.19 37.09
N SER A 81 12.54 -38.22 36.57
CA SER A 81 12.03 -39.35 35.78
C SER A 81 12.55 -39.30 34.35
N GLY A 82 13.14 -40.41 33.88
CA GLY A 82 13.61 -40.56 32.50
C GLY A 82 12.49 -40.44 31.46
N ALA A 83 11.31 -41.01 31.76
CA ALA A 83 10.14 -40.91 30.89
C ALA A 83 9.65 -39.46 30.75
N LEU A 84 9.53 -38.73 31.88
CA LEU A 84 9.14 -37.31 31.87
C LEU A 84 10.16 -36.46 31.11
N ARG A 85 11.45 -36.71 31.31
CA ARG A 85 12.53 -36.03 30.58
C ARG A 85 12.37 -36.21 29.07
N GLN A 86 12.10 -37.43 28.60
CA GLN A 86 11.89 -37.70 27.18
C GLN A 86 10.69 -36.94 26.62
N VAL A 87 9.55 -36.93 27.32
CA VAL A 87 8.35 -36.19 26.90
C VAL A 87 8.64 -34.69 26.79
N LEU A 88 9.29 -34.09 27.80
CA LEU A 88 9.65 -32.66 27.78
C LEU A 88 10.63 -32.33 26.65
N ILE A 89 11.58 -33.21 26.35
CA ILE A 89 12.48 -33.04 25.21
C ILE A 89 11.70 -33.08 23.89
N GLN A 90 10.78 -34.03 23.70
CA GLN A 90 9.96 -34.10 22.49
C GLN A 90 9.09 -32.84 22.31
N GLN A 91 8.42 -32.39 23.37
CA GLN A 91 7.64 -31.15 23.33
C GLN A 91 8.52 -29.93 23.03
N SER A 92 9.76 -29.89 23.54
CA SER A 92 10.68 -28.79 23.23
C SER A 92 11.09 -28.76 21.75
N ARG A 93 11.23 -29.93 21.12
CA ARG A 93 11.54 -30.04 19.68
C ARG A 93 10.35 -29.56 18.86
N ALA A 94 9.14 -30.00 19.18
CA ALA A 94 7.91 -29.55 18.52
C ALA A 94 7.72 -28.02 18.65
N ALA A 95 7.97 -27.45 19.83
CA ALA A 95 7.94 -25.99 20.00
C ALA A 95 9.04 -25.27 19.19
N GLY A 96 10.23 -25.88 19.06
CA GLY A 96 11.30 -25.38 18.20
C GLY A 96 10.94 -25.39 16.71
N GLU A 97 10.28 -26.46 16.24
CA GLU A 97 9.77 -26.58 14.87
C GLU A 97 8.66 -25.56 14.59
N ALA A 98 7.76 -25.33 15.55
CA ALA A 98 6.74 -24.29 15.47
C ALA A 98 7.38 -22.89 15.35
N ALA A 99 8.43 -22.60 16.14
CA ALA A 99 9.17 -21.35 16.03
C ALA A 99 9.84 -21.17 14.65
N ALA A 100 10.43 -22.24 14.11
CA ALA A 100 11.03 -22.23 12.77
C ALA A 100 9.96 -22.03 11.68
N SER A 101 8.80 -22.65 11.82
CA SER A 101 7.66 -22.49 10.90
C SER A 101 7.12 -21.05 10.91
N ALA A 102 6.92 -20.46 12.09
CA ALA A 102 6.50 -19.06 12.23
C ALA A 102 7.51 -18.09 11.59
N LYS A 103 8.83 -18.34 11.74
CA LYS A 103 9.86 -17.55 11.05
C LYS A 103 9.81 -17.66 9.53
N ARG A 104 9.56 -18.85 8.97
CA ARG A 104 9.41 -19.01 7.52
C ARG A 104 8.20 -18.26 6.99
N ARG A 105 7.06 -18.38 7.68
CA ARG A 105 5.84 -17.61 7.37
C ARG A 105 6.07 -16.10 7.46
N LEU A 106 6.82 -15.63 8.47
CA LEU A 106 7.20 -14.23 8.59
C LEU A 106 8.05 -13.76 7.39
N ALA A 107 9.07 -14.53 7.01
CA ALA A 107 9.91 -14.20 5.86
C ALA A 107 9.10 -14.12 4.56
N GLN A 108 8.16 -15.05 4.37
CA GLN A 108 7.23 -15.02 3.25
C GLN A 108 6.33 -13.78 3.29
N ALA A 109 5.70 -13.47 4.42
CA ALA A 109 4.82 -12.31 4.58
C ALA A 109 5.57 -10.97 4.30
N VAL A 110 6.83 -10.85 4.73
CA VAL A 110 7.69 -9.70 4.40
C VAL A 110 7.96 -9.63 2.90
N GLY A 111 8.22 -10.76 2.24
CA GLY A 111 8.38 -10.84 0.80
C GLY A 111 7.13 -10.39 0.04
N GLU A 112 5.97 -10.90 0.43
CA GLU A 112 4.66 -10.53 -0.14
C GLU A 112 4.33 -9.05 0.09
N ARG A 113 4.72 -8.47 1.24
CA ARG A 113 4.65 -7.01 1.47
C ARG A 113 5.47 -6.24 0.47
N ARG A 114 6.76 -6.59 0.32
CA ARG A 114 7.64 -5.88 -0.62
C ARG A 114 7.13 -5.97 -2.07
N ALA A 115 6.66 -7.15 -2.48
CA ALA A 115 6.09 -7.34 -3.81
C ALA A 115 4.84 -6.45 -4.03
N ALA A 116 3.94 -6.39 -3.05
CA ALA A 116 2.76 -5.54 -3.15
C ALA A 116 3.08 -4.05 -3.09
N GLU A 117 4.08 -3.63 -2.29
CA GLU A 117 4.57 -2.25 -2.29
C GLU A 117 5.14 -1.86 -3.65
N ALA A 118 5.87 -2.77 -4.32
CA ALA A 118 6.37 -2.53 -5.67
C ALA A 118 5.21 -2.41 -6.68
N GLY A 119 4.25 -3.34 -6.65
CA GLY A 119 3.07 -3.28 -7.50
C GLY A 119 2.23 -2.00 -7.30
N PHE A 120 2.03 -1.59 -6.04
CA PHE A 120 1.36 -0.34 -5.71
C PHE A 120 2.11 0.88 -6.26
N LYS A 121 3.44 0.92 -6.14
CA LYS A 121 4.24 2.05 -6.67
C LYS A 121 4.10 2.18 -8.18
N GLU A 122 4.12 1.07 -8.91
CA GLU A 122 3.97 1.10 -10.36
C GLU A 122 2.55 1.50 -10.77
N SER A 123 1.51 0.89 -10.17
CA SER A 123 0.12 1.26 -10.46
C SER A 123 -0.19 2.72 -10.10
N TYR A 124 0.37 3.22 -8.99
CA TYR A 124 0.28 4.62 -8.59
C TYR A 124 0.90 5.55 -9.64
N LYS A 125 2.10 5.23 -10.14
CA LYS A 125 2.78 6.04 -11.17
C LYS A 125 1.96 6.06 -12.47
N GLU A 126 1.44 4.92 -12.90
CA GLU A 126 0.61 4.82 -14.11
C GLU A 126 -0.66 5.66 -13.99
N GLN A 127 -1.40 5.49 -12.89
CA GLN A 127 -2.63 6.26 -12.65
C GLN A 127 -2.34 7.76 -12.49
N ALA A 128 -1.25 8.12 -11.79
CA ALA A 128 -0.82 9.50 -11.67
C ALA A 128 -0.46 10.11 -13.03
N ARG A 129 0.26 9.37 -13.89
CA ARG A 129 0.59 9.81 -15.26
C ARG A 129 -0.67 10.01 -16.09
N ALA A 130 -1.61 9.07 -16.05
CA ALA A 130 -2.88 9.18 -16.76
C ALA A 130 -3.66 10.42 -16.31
N LEU A 131 -3.77 10.63 -14.99
CA LEU A 131 -4.45 11.80 -14.44
C LEU A 131 -3.75 13.11 -14.83
N LEU A 132 -2.42 13.18 -14.77
CA LEU A 132 -1.65 14.34 -15.21
C LEU A 132 -1.77 14.60 -16.73
N GLY A 133 -2.07 13.57 -17.53
CA GLY A 133 -2.38 13.70 -18.95
C GLY A 133 -3.70 14.42 -19.23
N GLU A 134 -4.66 14.35 -18.29
CA GLU A 134 -5.94 15.08 -18.36
C GLU A 134 -5.83 16.55 -17.90
N ARG A 135 -4.61 17.02 -17.59
CA ARG A 135 -4.40 18.37 -17.06
C ARG A 135 -4.87 19.44 -18.06
N PRO A 136 -5.74 20.38 -17.65
CA PRO A 136 -6.10 21.51 -18.48
C PRO A 136 -4.89 22.36 -18.88
N PRO A 137 -4.85 22.89 -20.13
CA PRO A 137 -3.78 23.78 -20.55
C PRO A 137 -3.70 25.01 -19.65
N GLY A 138 -2.49 25.52 -19.39
CA GLY A 138 -2.28 26.67 -18.49
C GLY A 138 -2.44 26.36 -17.00
N CYS A 139 -2.82 25.13 -16.62
CA CYS A 139 -3.00 24.79 -15.21
C CYS A 139 -1.68 24.55 -14.46
N ALA A 140 -1.35 25.47 -13.55
CA ALA A 140 -0.21 25.33 -12.66
C ALA A 140 -0.46 24.23 -11.60
N LEU A 141 0.52 23.33 -11.45
CA LEU A 141 0.51 22.26 -10.43
C LEU A 141 1.20 22.68 -9.13
N ARG A 142 1.86 23.84 -9.13
CA ARG A 142 2.51 24.43 -7.95
C ARG A 142 1.67 25.58 -7.45
N GLU A 143 1.24 25.47 -6.20
CA GLU A 143 1.04 26.58 -5.27
C GLU A 143 1.87 26.26 -4.03
#